data_AF-A0A7Z1R520-F1
#
_entry.id   AF-A0A7Z1R520-F1
#
_cell.length_a   1.000
_cell.length_b   1.000
_cell.length_c   1.000
_cell.angle_alpha   90.00
_cell.angle_beta   90.00
_cell.angle_gamma   90.00
#
_symmetry.space_group_name_H-M   'P 1'
#
loop_
_entity.id
_entity.type
_entity.pdbx_description
1 polymer ?
#
loop_
_entity_poly.entity_id
_entity_poly.type
_entity_poly.pdbx_seq_one_letter_code
_entity_poly.pdbx_strand_id
1 'polypeptide(L)'
;MPIIADIEDLAPAELLLVLSLSHKTGRVTATRGDQKTMLTLRNGSILYAASSAVRERLGDILVKRGAISEHDLQRALDRQGLLLEPRVLGTVLVEMGLVSTAVVHQAVFSQFEAVIRQLLTWDRGELSFQFSEVPDLGAFLIDPAELLVVIGYDGLGPLVKGLVRLALKRAATKTA
;
A
#
# COMPACT_ATOMS: atom_id res chain seq x y z
N MET A 1 -13.30 -8.52 -16.69
CA MET A 1 -14.06 -7.26 -16.59
C MET A 1 -13.71 -6.59 -15.27
N PRO A 2 -13.54 -5.26 -15.21
CA PRO A 2 -13.35 -4.58 -13.94
C PRO A 2 -14.64 -4.60 -13.11
N ILE A 3 -14.50 -4.67 -11.79
CA ILE A 3 -15.57 -4.29 -10.85
C ILE A 3 -15.53 -2.77 -10.79
N ILE A 4 -16.67 -2.11 -10.98
CA ILE A 4 -16.80 -0.65 -10.90
C ILE A 4 -17.94 -0.37 -9.91
N ALA A 5 -17.74 0.57 -9.00
CA ALA A 5 -18.72 0.99 -8.03
C ALA A 5 -18.51 2.47 -7.68
N ASP A 6 -19.60 3.16 -7.39
CA ASP A 6 -19.52 4.49 -6.78
C ASP A 6 -19.12 4.36 -5.30
N ILE A 7 -18.33 5.30 -4.80
CA ILE A 7 -17.83 5.32 -3.41
C ILE A 7 -18.99 5.40 -2.41
N GLU A 8 -20.06 6.06 -2.82
CA GLU A 8 -21.32 6.17 -2.10
C GLU A 8 -21.97 4.79 -1.82
N ASP A 9 -21.79 3.85 -2.75
CA ASP A 9 -22.38 2.51 -2.67
C ASP A 9 -21.41 1.46 -2.08
N LEU A 10 -20.11 1.68 -2.23
CA LEU A 10 -19.07 0.81 -1.70
C LEU A 10 -17.88 1.64 -1.19
N ALA A 11 -17.75 1.73 0.14
CA ALA A 11 -16.67 2.51 0.73
C ALA A 11 -15.28 1.90 0.40
N PRO A 12 -14.22 2.72 0.18
CA PRO A 12 -12.90 2.20 -0.15
C PRO A 12 -12.35 1.20 0.87
N ALA A 13 -12.60 1.42 2.16
CA ALA A 13 -12.20 0.48 3.22
C ALA A 13 -12.86 -0.89 3.06
N GLU A 14 -14.14 -0.94 2.69
CA GLU A 14 -14.88 -2.19 2.53
C GLU A 14 -14.36 -2.98 1.32
N LEU A 15 -14.16 -2.29 0.19
CA LEU A 15 -13.53 -2.91 -0.98
C LEU A 15 -12.15 -3.49 -0.63
N LEU A 16 -11.29 -2.74 0.06
CA LEU A 16 -9.97 -3.20 0.45
C LEU A 16 -10.01 -4.44 1.35
N LEU A 17 -10.94 -4.50 2.30
CA LEU A 17 -11.11 -5.67 3.15
C LEU A 17 -11.64 -6.88 2.40
N VAL A 18 -12.61 -6.69 1.50
CA VAL A 18 -13.11 -7.78 0.64
C VAL A 18 -11.97 -8.34 -0.22
N LEU A 19 -11.16 -7.48 -0.83
CA LEU A 19 -10.02 -7.90 -1.64
C LEU A 19 -8.94 -8.60 -0.81
N SER A 20 -8.68 -8.14 0.42
CA SER A 20 -7.76 -8.79 1.36
C SER A 20 -8.24 -10.19 1.73
N LEU A 21 -9.47 -10.31 2.24
CA LEU A 21 -10.05 -11.57 2.71
C LEU A 21 -10.24 -12.60 1.59
N SER A 22 -10.47 -12.14 0.36
CA SER A 22 -10.61 -13.01 -0.82
C SER A 22 -9.32 -13.18 -1.62
N HIS A 23 -8.18 -12.75 -1.06
CA HIS A 23 -6.84 -12.93 -1.61
C HIS A 23 -6.70 -12.46 -3.07
N LYS A 24 -7.35 -11.35 -3.42
CA LYS A 24 -7.33 -10.86 -4.80
C LYS A 24 -6.00 -10.22 -5.15
N THR A 25 -5.59 -10.44 -6.39
CA THR A 25 -4.44 -9.79 -7.04
C THR A 25 -4.98 -8.93 -8.17
N GLY A 26 -4.51 -7.69 -8.25
CA GLY A 26 -4.99 -6.74 -9.25
C GLY A 26 -4.73 -5.29 -8.87
N ARG A 27 -5.36 -4.38 -9.61
CA ARG A 27 -5.23 -2.93 -9.40
C ARG A 27 -6.56 -2.35 -8.94
N VAL A 28 -6.51 -1.51 -7.91
CA VAL A 28 -7.63 -0.65 -7.51
C VAL A 28 -7.32 0.76 -7.99
N THR A 29 -8.26 1.38 -8.67
CA THR A 29 -8.22 2.80 -9.03
C THR A 29 -9.39 3.50 -8.38
N ALA A 30 -9.14 4.66 -7.77
CA ALA A 30 -10.17 5.57 -7.31
C ALA A 30 -10.02 6.91 -8.05
N THR A 31 -11.13 7.49 -8.53
CA THR A 31 -11.16 8.80 -9.19
C THR A 31 -12.22 9.72 -8.61
N ARG A 32 -11.85 10.98 -8.36
CA ARG A 32 -12.76 12.03 -7.87
C ARG A 32 -12.35 13.38 -8.46
N GLY A 33 -13.07 13.82 -9.50
CA GLY A 33 -12.64 14.96 -10.32
C GLY A 33 -11.24 14.70 -10.89
N ASP A 34 -10.32 15.63 -10.69
CA ASP A 34 -8.92 15.50 -11.14
C ASP A 34 -8.03 14.68 -10.18
N GLN A 35 -8.58 14.25 -9.04
CA GLN A 35 -7.84 13.43 -8.09
C GLN A 35 -7.90 11.95 -8.47
N LYS A 36 -6.78 11.25 -8.34
CA LYS A 36 -6.66 9.82 -8.63
C LYS A 36 -5.79 9.12 -7.61
N THR A 37 -6.28 7.98 -7.11
CA THR A 37 -5.53 7.05 -6.26
C THR A 37 -5.40 5.71 -6.97
N MET A 38 -4.21 5.10 -6.91
CA MET A 38 -3.91 3.81 -7.51
C MET A 38 -3.28 2.91 -6.46
N LEU A 39 -3.82 1.71 -6.31
CA LEU A 39 -3.29 0.67 -5.45
C LEU A 39 -3.05 -0.60 -6.27
N THR A 40 -1.97 -1.31 -5.98
CA THR A 40 -1.73 -2.65 -6.53
C THR A 40 -1.76 -3.64 -5.39
N LEU A 41 -2.60 -4.67 -5.51
CA LEU A 41 -2.72 -5.76 -4.56
C LEU A 41 -2.13 -7.04 -5.13
N ARG A 42 -1.49 -7.83 -4.27
CA ARG A 42 -1.03 -9.18 -4.54
C ARG A 42 -1.44 -10.07 -3.39
N ASN A 43 -2.22 -11.12 -3.69
CA ASN A 43 -2.74 -12.07 -2.71
C ASN A 43 -3.48 -11.41 -1.53
N GLY A 44 -4.18 -10.30 -1.81
CA GLY A 44 -4.91 -9.51 -0.81
C GLY A 44 -4.08 -8.43 -0.08
N SER A 45 -2.77 -8.39 -0.26
CA SER A 45 -1.89 -7.39 0.38
C SER A 45 -1.53 -6.27 -0.58
N ILE A 46 -1.41 -5.04 -0.06
CA ILE A 46 -1.00 -3.86 -0.82
C ILE A 46 0.49 -3.95 -1.08
N LEU A 47 0.87 -3.92 -2.36
CA LEU A 47 2.24 -3.89 -2.84
C LEU A 47 2.66 -2.48 -3.28
N TYR A 48 1.70 -1.67 -3.72
CA TYR A 48 1.94 -0.30 -4.17
C TYR A 48 0.73 0.58 -3.85
N ALA A 49 0.99 1.83 -3.48
CA ALA A 49 -0.02 2.84 -3.30
C ALA A 49 0.52 4.21 -3.75
N ALA A 50 -0.27 4.94 -4.52
CA ALA A 50 0.02 6.32 -4.90
C ALA A 50 -1.28 7.12 -5.06
N SER A 51 -1.22 8.41 -4.78
CA SER A 51 -2.31 9.35 -4.99
C SER A 51 -1.77 10.64 -5.62
N SER A 52 -2.52 11.26 -6.53
CA SER A 52 -2.16 12.57 -7.07
C SER A 52 -2.16 13.67 -6.00
N ALA A 53 -2.83 13.45 -4.86
CA ALA A 53 -2.87 14.37 -3.73
C ALA A 53 -1.72 14.14 -2.72
N VAL A 54 -1.06 12.97 -2.75
CA VAL A 54 -0.01 12.60 -1.79
C VAL A 54 1.33 12.57 -2.51
N ARG A 55 2.22 13.50 -2.17
CA ARG A 55 3.53 13.62 -2.83
C ARG A 55 4.64 12.79 -2.18
N GLU A 56 4.44 12.28 -0.98
CA GLU A 56 5.50 11.56 -0.27
C GLU A 56 5.86 10.24 -0.95
N ARG A 57 7.13 10.14 -1.33
CA ARG A 57 7.74 8.92 -1.86
C ARG A 57 8.58 8.25 -0.78
N LEU A 58 8.79 6.94 -0.91
CA LEU A 58 9.64 6.16 0.00
C LEU A 58 11.01 6.82 0.24
N GLY A 59 11.68 7.23 -0.84
CA GLY A 59 13.00 7.89 -0.76
C GLY A 59 12.96 9.17 0.08
N ASP A 60 11.97 10.04 -0.16
CA ASP A 60 11.79 11.29 0.57
C ASP A 60 11.54 11.03 2.07
N ILE A 61 10.72 10.01 2.38
CA ILE A 61 10.44 9.62 3.77
C ILE A 61 11.73 9.17 4.47
N LEU A 62 12.55 8.35 3.81
CA LEU A 62 13.80 7.84 4.38
C LEU A 62 14.83 8.96 4.58
N VAL A 63 14.95 9.89 3.62
CA VAL A 63 15.84 11.06 3.74
C VAL A 63 15.37 11.98 4.87
N LYS A 64 14.09 12.34 4.91
CA LYS A 64 13.52 13.20 5.96
C LYS A 64 13.72 12.63 7.37
N ARG A 65 13.71 11.29 7.50
CA ARG A 65 13.95 10.59 8.78
C ARG A 65 15.43 10.43 9.13
N GLY A 66 16.35 10.86 8.26
CA GLY A 66 17.79 10.65 8.43
C GLY A 66 18.22 9.19 8.30
N ALA A 67 17.38 8.32 7.72
CA ALA A 67 17.69 6.91 7.55
C ALA A 67 18.70 6.67 6.41
N ILE A 68 18.71 7.55 5.41
CA ILE A 68 19.68 7.59 4.30
C ILE A 68 19.97 9.05 3.95
N SER A 69 21.11 9.32 3.30
CA SER A 69 21.38 10.64 2.72
C SER A 69 20.73 10.82 1.34
N GLU A 70 20.60 12.06 0.86
CA GLU A 70 20.17 12.33 -0.52
C GLU A 70 21.13 11.70 -1.54
N HIS A 71 22.44 11.69 -1.23
CA HIS A 71 23.44 11.04 -2.05
C HIS A 71 23.20 9.52 -2.12
N ASP A 72 22.92 8.87 -0.99
CA ASP A 72 22.62 7.43 -0.95
C ASP A 72 21.34 7.09 -1.72
N LEU A 73 20.32 7.94 -1.60
CA LEU A 73 19.09 7.82 -2.39
C LEU A 73 19.38 7.89 -3.89
N GLN A 74 20.17 8.88 -4.33
CA GLN A 74 20.53 9.01 -5.74
C GLN A 74 21.29 7.78 -6.25
N ARG A 75 22.30 7.29 -5.49
CA ARG A 75 23.01 6.06 -5.86
C ARG A 75 22.08 4.85 -5.98
N ALA A 76 21.09 4.73 -5.09
CA ALA A 76 20.14 3.64 -5.13
C ALA A 76 19.20 3.73 -6.34
N LEU A 77 18.75 4.94 -6.70
CA LEU A 77 17.97 5.18 -7.91
C LEU A 77 18.76 4.88 -9.19
N ASP A 78 20.03 5.30 -9.25
CA ASP A 78 20.91 5.00 -10.38
C ASP A 78 21.13 3.49 -10.51
N ARG A 79 21.41 2.80 -9.39
CA ARG A 79 21.56 1.35 -9.34
C ARG A 79 20.29 0.63 -9.79
N GLN A 80 19.12 1.12 -9.37
CA GLN A 80 17.81 0.59 -9.74
C GLN A 80 17.55 0.76 -11.25
N GLY A 81 17.89 1.92 -11.82
CA GLY A 81 17.72 2.21 -13.25
C GLY A 81 18.60 1.37 -14.17
N LEU A 82 19.70 0.81 -13.64
CA LEU A 82 20.60 -0.09 -14.37
C LEU A 82 20.20 -1.57 -14.31
N LEU A 83 19.15 -1.93 -13.56
CA LEU A 83 18.69 -3.32 -13.45
C LEU A 83 17.86 -3.71 -14.68
N LEU A 84 18.12 -4.91 -15.21
CA LEU A 84 17.35 -5.50 -16.31
C LEU A 84 15.94 -5.90 -15.87
N GLU A 85 15.81 -6.33 -14.60
CA GLU A 85 14.53 -6.71 -14.01
C GLU A 85 13.96 -5.57 -13.16
N PRO A 86 12.64 -5.30 -13.23
CA PRO A 86 12.00 -4.33 -12.36
C PRO A 86 12.15 -4.72 -10.89
N ARG A 87 12.71 -3.81 -10.09
CA ARG A 87 12.86 -3.98 -8.64
C ARG A 87 12.35 -2.74 -7.95
N VAL A 88 11.81 -2.88 -6.74
CA VAL A 88 11.37 -1.72 -5.95
C VAL A 88 12.56 -1.10 -5.21
N LEU A 89 12.51 0.23 -5.06
CA LEU A 89 13.60 1.01 -4.45
C LEU A 89 13.96 0.51 -3.04
N GLY A 90 12.96 0.12 -2.25
CA GLY A 90 13.18 -0.40 -0.90
C GLY A 90 14.09 -1.62 -0.85
N THR A 91 13.93 -2.56 -1.78
CA THR A 91 14.77 -3.77 -1.83
C THR A 91 16.19 -3.44 -2.28
N VAL A 92 16.33 -2.53 -3.25
CA VAL A 92 17.65 -2.04 -3.71
C VAL A 92 18.40 -1.37 -2.56
N LEU A 93 17.73 -0.52 -1.78
CA LEU A 93 18.31 0.16 -0.62
C LEU A 93 18.83 -0.83 0.45
N VAL A 94 18.07 -1.90 0.72
CA VAL A 94 18.47 -2.96 1.67
C VAL A 94 19.66 -3.77 1.13
N GLU A 95 19.62 -4.17 -0.14
CA GLU A 95 20.71 -4.94 -0.77
C GLU A 95 22.02 -4.16 -0.84
N MET A 96 21.95 -2.83 -0.96
CA MET A 96 23.11 -1.96 -0.90
C MET A 96 23.65 -1.74 0.53
N GLY A 97 22.99 -2.30 1.55
CA GLY A 97 23.37 -2.11 2.95
C GLY A 97 23.16 -0.68 3.47
N LEU A 98 22.38 0.14 2.76
CA LEU A 98 22.17 1.54 3.10
C LEU A 98 21.18 1.72 4.25
N VAL A 99 20.26 0.78 4.43
CA VAL A 99 19.18 0.85 5.40
C VAL A 99 18.68 -0.57 5.70
N SER A 100 18.17 -0.79 6.91
CA SER A 100 17.66 -2.10 7.30
C SER A 100 16.27 -2.37 6.72
N THR A 101 15.95 -3.65 6.53
CA THR A 101 14.62 -4.12 6.11
C THR A 101 13.50 -3.56 6.99
N ALA A 102 13.71 -3.48 8.31
CA ALA A 102 12.72 -2.96 9.25
C ALA A 102 12.44 -1.46 9.03
N VAL A 103 13.47 -0.66 8.79
CA VAL A 103 13.32 0.79 8.55
C VAL A 103 12.60 1.04 7.22
N VAL A 104 12.94 0.28 6.17
CA VAL A 104 12.23 0.38 4.88
C VAL A 104 10.77 -0.04 5.03
N HIS A 105 10.49 -1.14 5.73
CA HIS A 105 9.13 -1.59 5.99
C HIS A 105 8.30 -0.49 6.68
N GLN A 106 8.83 0.14 7.74
CA GLN A 106 8.17 1.24 8.42
C GLN A 106 7.93 2.47 7.52
N ALA A 107 8.88 2.78 6.63
CA ALA A 107 8.73 3.88 5.70
C ALA A 107 7.67 3.58 4.61
N VAL A 108 7.65 2.36 4.06
CA VAL A 108 6.61 1.91 3.13
C VAL A 108 5.23 1.92 3.80
N PHE A 109 5.13 1.39 5.03
CA PHE A 109 3.89 1.43 5.79
C PHE A 109 3.37 2.87 5.94
N SER A 110 4.23 3.79 6.35
CA SER A 110 3.86 5.22 6.51
C SER A 110 3.41 5.85 5.19
N GLN A 111 4.08 5.51 4.09
CA GLN A 111 3.72 5.98 2.75
C GLN A 111 2.31 5.50 2.37
N PHE A 112 2.03 4.21 2.54
CA PHE A 112 0.75 3.62 2.17
C PHE A 112 -0.35 4.14 3.09
N GLU A 113 -0.07 4.29 4.38
CA GLU A 113 -0.97 4.90 5.35
C GLU A 113 -1.42 6.30 4.90
N ALA A 114 -0.48 7.16 4.47
CA ALA A 114 -0.82 8.50 3.98
C ALA A 114 -1.75 8.47 2.76
N VAL A 115 -1.49 7.57 1.80
CA VAL A 115 -2.33 7.40 0.60
C VAL A 115 -3.72 6.89 0.97
N ILE A 116 -3.81 5.86 1.82
CA ILE A 116 -5.10 5.28 2.21
C ILE A 116 -5.89 6.22 3.10
N ARG A 117 -5.27 6.92 4.07
CA ARG A 117 -5.95 7.97 4.84
C ARG A 117 -6.58 9.01 3.92
N GLN A 118 -5.85 9.46 2.90
CA GLN A 118 -6.38 10.41 1.93
C GLN A 118 -7.56 9.83 1.14
N LEU A 119 -7.49 8.58 0.68
CA LEU A 119 -8.59 7.91 -0.01
C LEU A 119 -9.83 7.74 0.88
N LEU A 120 -9.64 7.40 2.16
CA LEU A 120 -10.75 7.21 3.12
C LEU A 120 -11.48 8.50 3.48
N THR A 121 -10.96 9.67 3.11
CA THR A 121 -11.70 10.94 3.21
C THR A 121 -12.68 11.17 2.06
N TRP A 122 -12.74 10.27 1.07
CA TRP A 122 -13.63 10.42 -0.07
C TRP A 122 -15.00 9.86 0.26
N ASP A 123 -15.99 10.72 0.10
CA ASP A 123 -17.43 10.48 0.25
C ASP A 123 -18.14 10.29 -1.09
N ARG A 124 -17.43 10.52 -2.20
CA ARG A 124 -17.93 10.40 -3.58
C ARG A 124 -16.83 10.09 -4.57
N GLY A 125 -17.20 9.54 -5.71
CA GLY A 125 -16.29 9.24 -6.82
C GLY A 125 -16.40 7.79 -7.25
N GLU A 126 -15.56 7.38 -8.20
CA GLU A 126 -15.61 6.03 -8.76
C GLU A 126 -14.47 5.19 -8.20
N LEU A 127 -14.78 3.96 -7.79
CA LEU A 127 -13.83 2.90 -7.50
C LEU A 127 -13.88 1.85 -8.60
N SER A 128 -12.72 1.39 -9.04
CA SER A 128 -12.61 0.23 -9.91
C SER A 128 -11.55 -0.74 -9.42
N PHE A 129 -11.86 -2.04 -9.51
CA PHE A 129 -10.89 -3.12 -9.34
C PHE A 129 -10.75 -3.91 -10.63
N GLN A 130 -9.52 -4.02 -11.13
CA GLN A 130 -9.19 -4.83 -12.29
C GLN A 130 -8.24 -5.95 -11.89
N PHE A 131 -8.63 -7.20 -12.14
CA PHE A 131 -7.72 -8.33 -12.02
C PHE A 131 -6.55 -8.17 -13.00
N SER A 132 -5.33 -8.41 -12.52
CA SER A 132 -4.12 -8.42 -13.33
C SER A 132 -3.07 -9.31 -12.70
N GLU A 133 -2.17 -9.87 -13.50
CA GLU A 133 -0.97 -10.50 -12.96
C GLU A 133 -0.06 -9.41 -12.35
N VAL A 134 0.42 -9.66 -11.14
CA VAL A 134 1.36 -8.79 -10.43
C VAL A 134 2.57 -9.65 -10.09
N PRO A 135 3.72 -9.42 -10.74
CA PRO A 135 4.92 -10.20 -10.49
C PRO A 135 5.42 -9.99 -9.06
N ASP A 136 6.24 -10.93 -8.60
CA ASP A 136 6.99 -10.74 -7.36
C ASP A 136 8.11 -9.73 -7.59
N LEU A 137 7.95 -8.52 -7.06
CA LEU A 137 8.98 -7.48 -7.16
C LEU A 137 9.94 -7.48 -5.97
N GLY A 138 9.86 -8.49 -5.08
CA GLY A 138 10.56 -8.49 -3.79
C GLY A 138 10.12 -7.32 -2.90
N ALA A 139 8.89 -6.83 -3.10
CA ALA A 139 8.35 -5.66 -2.44
C ALA A 139 7.75 -6.00 -1.08
N PHE A 140 7.72 -4.99 -0.21
CA PHE A 140 7.01 -5.09 1.05
C PHE A 140 5.50 -5.14 0.82
N LEU A 141 4.85 -6.13 1.45
CA LEU A 141 3.41 -6.34 1.37
C LEU A 141 2.78 -5.86 2.68
N ILE A 142 1.82 -4.95 2.59
CA ILE A 142 1.08 -4.43 3.74
C ILE A 142 -0.34 -4.97 3.71
N ASP A 143 -0.82 -5.55 4.82
CA ASP A 143 -2.20 -6.01 4.94
C ASP A 143 -3.14 -4.79 5.08
N PRO A 144 -4.15 -4.63 4.20
CA PRO A 144 -5.19 -3.61 4.38
C PRO A 144 -5.83 -3.62 5.78
N ALA A 145 -6.02 -4.81 6.38
CA ALA A 145 -6.61 -4.94 7.70
C ALA A 145 -5.75 -4.27 8.79
N GLU A 146 -4.43 -4.44 8.71
CA GLU A 146 -3.47 -3.82 9.65
C GLU A 146 -3.51 -2.30 9.51
N LEU A 147 -3.46 -1.83 8.27
CA LEU A 147 -3.48 -0.41 7.96
C LEU A 147 -4.76 0.27 8.46
N LEU A 148 -5.92 -0.33 8.24
CA LEU A 148 -7.21 0.21 8.69
C LEU A 148 -7.32 0.29 10.21
N VAL A 149 -6.72 -0.66 10.93
CA VAL A 149 -6.65 -0.62 12.41
C VAL A 149 -5.74 0.52 12.88
N VAL A 150 -4.55 0.67 12.29
CA VAL A 150 -3.63 1.77 12.63
C VAL A 150 -4.24 3.13 12.27
N ILE A 151 -5.00 3.19 11.17
CA ILE A 151 -5.72 4.39 10.76
C ILE A 151 -6.79 4.78 11.78
N GLY A 152 -7.34 3.82 12.52
CA GLY A 152 -8.50 4.02 13.39
C GLY A 152 -9.78 4.17 12.59
N TYR A 153 -9.91 3.47 11.46
CA TYR A 153 -11.07 3.63 10.59
C TYR A 153 -12.34 3.05 11.25
N ASP A 154 -13.21 3.95 11.70
CA ASP A 154 -14.40 3.58 12.47
C ASP A 154 -15.62 3.22 11.64
N GLY A 155 -15.59 3.48 10.33
CA GLY A 155 -16.68 3.22 9.39
C GLY A 155 -16.94 1.73 9.11
N LEU A 156 -16.16 0.82 9.67
CA LEU A 156 -16.42 -0.61 9.56
C LEU A 156 -17.53 -1.02 10.53
N GLY A 157 -18.56 -1.71 10.02
CA GLY A 157 -19.57 -2.32 10.87
C GLY A 157 -18.94 -3.25 11.93
N PRO A 158 -19.62 -3.50 13.08
CA PRO A 158 -19.06 -4.27 14.19
C PRO A 158 -18.54 -5.66 13.80
N LEU A 159 -19.21 -6.34 12.86
CA LEU A 159 -18.81 -7.63 12.33
C LEU A 159 -17.47 -7.56 11.57
N VAL A 160 -17.30 -6.53 10.75
CA VAL A 160 -16.08 -6.32 9.97
C VAL A 160 -14.92 -5.96 10.91
N LYS A 161 -15.15 -5.13 11.93
CA LYS A 161 -14.15 -4.87 13.00
C LYS A 161 -13.75 -6.15 13.75
N GLY A 162 -14.66 -7.10 13.92
CA GLY A 162 -14.39 -8.41 14.52
C GLY A 162 -13.50 -9.29 13.63
N LEU A 163 -13.83 -9.38 12.34
CA LEU A 163 -13.07 -10.15 11.35
C LEU A 163 -11.66 -9.60 11.16
N VAL A 164 -11.51 -8.27 11.08
CA VAL A 164 -10.21 -7.60 10.99
C VAL A 164 -9.33 -7.96 12.18
N ARG A 165 -9.85 -7.86 13.42
CA ARG A 165 -9.09 -8.26 14.62
C ARG A 165 -8.70 -9.73 14.61
N LEU A 166 -9.56 -10.62 14.10
CA LEU A 166 -9.25 -12.04 13.98
C LEU A 166 -8.16 -12.31 12.93
N ALA A 167 -8.21 -11.63 11.78
CA ALA A 167 -7.19 -11.73 10.74
C ALA A 167 -5.82 -11.29 11.25
N LEU A 168 -5.73 -10.17 11.96
CA LEU A 168 -4.49 -9.67 12.55
C LEU A 168 -3.91 -10.64 13.61
N LYS A 169 -4.76 -11.23 14.45
CA LYS A 169 -4.32 -12.27 15.40
C LYS A 169 -3.69 -13.46 14.69
N ARG A 170 -4.27 -13.91 13.57
CA ARG A 170 -3.73 -15.02 12.77
C ARG A 170 -2.40 -14.66 12.11
N ALA A 171 -2.26 -13.44 11.61
CA ALA A 171 -1.01 -12.95 11.02
C ALA A 171 0.13 -12.93 12.06
N ALA A 172 -0.12 -12.40 13.26
CA ALA A 172 0.87 -12.34 14.34
C ALA A 172 1.31 -13.73 14.85
N THR A 173 0.48 -14.76 14.69
CA THR A 173 0.81 -16.13 15.14
C THR A 173 1.67 -16.89 14.10
N LYS A 174 1.72 -16.44 12.85
CA LYS A 174 2.53 -17.07 11.78
C LYS A 174 3.99 -16.60 11.75
N THR A 175 4.34 -15.58 12.54
CA THR A 175 5.68 -14.99 12.60
C THR A 175 6.46 -15.38 13.87
N ALA A 176 5.93 -16.32 14.66
CA ALA A 176 6.53 -16.84 15.89
C ALA A 176 6.96 -18.30 15.73
#